data_AF-A0A3B8V677-F1
#
_entry.id   AF-A0A3B8V677-F1
#
_cell.length_a   1.000
_cell.length_b   1.000
_cell.length_c   1.000
_cell.angle_alpha   90.00
_cell.angle_beta   90.00
_cell.angle_gamma   90.00
#
_symmetry.space_group_name_H-M   'P 1'
#
loop_
_entity.id
_entity.type
_entity.pdbx_description
1 polymer ?
#
loop_
_entity_poly.entity_id
_entity_poly.type
_entity_poly.pdbx_seq_one_letter_code
_entity_poly.pdbx_strand_id
1 'polypeptide(L)'
;MPATPARTGPARSSGVPEARRAMVRSLYQQHHRPLQAFIRRLVGPERAEDVVQEVFFRLLRLENLETREITVSYLFRIGENLVRKGYHQEQRSRRTLEAAGRQDARRLAADDADRLGGRAGRRA
;
A
#
# COMPACT_ATOMS: atom_id res chain seq x y z
N MET A 1 24.71 -8.94 48.91
CA MET A 1 24.33 -8.61 47.50
C MET A 1 23.04 -9.36 47.18
N PRO A 2 21.84 -8.76 47.30
CA PRO A 2 20.62 -9.42 46.85
C PRO A 2 20.48 -9.28 45.32
N ALA A 3 20.21 -10.39 44.66
CA ALA A 3 19.92 -10.45 43.24
C ALA A 3 18.61 -9.71 42.92
N THR A 4 18.67 -8.81 41.94
CA THR A 4 17.53 -8.12 41.35
C THR A 4 16.52 -9.13 40.83
N PRO A 5 15.23 -9.08 41.20
CA PRO A 5 14.23 -9.91 40.55
C PRO A 5 14.06 -9.44 39.11
N ALA A 6 14.28 -10.35 38.17
CA ALA A 6 13.97 -10.15 36.77
C ALA A 6 12.51 -9.68 36.65
N ARG A 7 12.31 -8.52 36.03
CA ARG A 7 10.99 -8.04 35.61
C ARG A 7 10.44 -9.04 34.60
N THR A 8 9.59 -9.94 35.07
CA THR A 8 8.68 -10.72 34.21
C THR A 8 7.67 -9.75 33.62
N GLY A 9 8.05 -9.09 32.52
CA GLY A 9 7.09 -8.39 31.67
C GLY A 9 6.07 -9.42 31.15
N PRO A 10 4.78 -9.06 31.02
CA PRO A 10 3.79 -9.99 30.50
C PRO A 10 4.26 -10.45 29.12
N ALA A 11 4.37 -11.77 28.96
CA ALA A 11 4.63 -12.39 27.68
C ALA A 11 3.63 -11.78 26.69
N ARG A 12 4.14 -11.12 25.65
CA ARG A 12 3.33 -10.64 24.54
C ARG A 12 2.50 -11.84 24.07
N SER A 13 1.18 -11.78 24.27
CA SER A 13 0.24 -12.65 23.57
C SER A 13 0.33 -12.30 22.08
N SER A 14 1.38 -12.82 21.43
CA SER A 14 1.88 -12.42 20.13
C SER A 14 1.05 -12.97 18.97
N GLY A 15 -0.23 -13.23 19.21
CA GLY A 15 -1.15 -13.81 18.25
C GLY A 15 -2.48 -13.07 18.27
N VAL A 16 -3.06 -12.88 17.09
CA VAL A 16 -4.46 -12.46 16.93
C VAL A 16 -5.35 -13.32 17.85
N PRO A 17 -6.29 -12.78 18.63
CA PRO A 17 -7.21 -13.61 19.42
C PRO A 17 -7.96 -14.62 18.54
N GLU A 18 -8.24 -15.83 19.05
CA GLU A 18 -8.92 -16.87 18.26
C GLU A 18 -10.34 -16.44 17.85
N ALA A 19 -11.08 -15.77 18.75
CA ALA A 19 -12.40 -15.22 18.45
C ALA A 19 -12.36 -14.27 17.25
N ARG A 20 -11.35 -13.40 17.20
CA ARG A 20 -11.11 -12.51 16.07
C ARG A 20 -10.78 -13.27 14.79
N ARG A 21 -9.93 -14.30 14.86
CA ARG A 21 -9.62 -15.14 13.68
C ARG A 21 -10.86 -15.82 13.14
N ALA A 22 -11.70 -16.38 14.00
CA ALA A 22 -12.95 -17.02 13.62
C ALA A 22 -13.93 -16.03 12.96
N MET A 23 -14.08 -14.84 13.54
CA MET A 23 -14.93 -13.78 12.98
C MET A 23 -14.46 -13.36 11.58
N VAL A 24 -13.17 -13.06 11.42
CA VAL A 24 -12.62 -12.66 10.10
C VAL A 24 -12.72 -13.82 9.10
N ARG A 25 -12.51 -15.07 9.53
CA ARG A 25 -12.69 -16.25 8.67
C ARG A 25 -14.13 -16.37 8.16
N SER A 26 -15.13 -16.13 9.02
CA SER A 26 -16.54 -16.12 8.61
C SER A 26 -16.81 -15.04 7.56
N LEU A 27 -16.34 -13.81 7.80
CA LEU A 27 -16.48 -12.71 6.85
C LEU A 27 -15.78 -13.01 5.52
N TYR A 28 -14.60 -13.63 5.56
CA TYR A 28 -13.87 -14.06 4.38
C TYR A 28 -14.67 -15.06 3.56
N GLN A 29 -15.16 -16.13 4.18
CA GLN A 29 -15.92 -17.17 3.50
C GLN A 29 -17.20 -16.62 2.84
N GLN A 30 -17.86 -15.67 3.49
CA GLN A 30 -19.11 -15.06 3.00
C GLN A 30 -18.87 -14.02 1.91
N HIS A 31 -17.83 -13.18 2.03
CA HIS A 31 -17.71 -11.96 1.22
C HIS A 31 -16.49 -11.90 0.30
N HIS A 32 -15.55 -12.84 0.39
CA HIS A 32 -14.37 -12.86 -0.47
C HIS A 32 -14.72 -12.76 -1.96
N ARG A 33 -15.57 -13.68 -2.47
CA ARG A 33 -15.92 -13.73 -3.90
C ARG A 33 -16.66 -12.47 -4.38
N PRO A 34 -17.73 -12.00 -3.72
CA PRO A 34 -18.40 -10.76 -4.11
C PRO A 34 -17.46 -9.55 -4.08
N LEU A 35 -16.61 -9.43 -3.05
CA LEU A 35 -15.67 -8.33 -2.92
C LEU A 35 -14.60 -8.38 -4.01
N GLN A 36 -14.06 -9.56 -4.31
CA GLN A 36 -13.08 -9.76 -5.38
C GLN A 36 -13.67 -9.40 -6.75
N ALA A 37 -14.91 -9.81 -7.04
CA ALA A 37 -15.59 -9.43 -8.28
C ALA A 37 -15.79 -7.92 -8.40
N PHE A 38 -16.15 -7.25 -7.30
CA PHE A 38 -16.28 -5.80 -7.25
C PHE A 38 -14.94 -5.08 -7.47
N ILE A 39 -13.91 -5.44 -6.71
CA ILE A 39 -12.59 -4.81 -6.81
C ILE A 39 -11.93 -5.07 -8.17
N ARG A 40 -12.10 -6.28 -8.74
CA ARG A 40 -11.61 -6.62 -10.07
C ARG A 40 -12.15 -5.72 -11.16
N ARG A 41 -13.38 -5.19 -11.03
CA ARG A 41 -13.94 -4.21 -11.97
C ARG A 41 -13.26 -2.84 -11.86
N LEU A 42 -12.65 -2.52 -10.73
CA LEU A 42 -12.01 -1.22 -10.48
C LEU A 42 -10.53 -1.20 -10.89
N VAL A 43 -9.79 -2.30 -10.66
CA VAL A 43 -8.32 -2.33 -10.82
C VAL A 43 -7.79 -3.44 -11.74
N GLY A 44 -8.66 -4.28 -12.28
CA GLY A 44 -8.26 -5.46 -13.07
C GLY A 44 -7.90 -6.68 -12.21
N PRO A 45 -7.67 -7.85 -12.86
CA PRO A 45 -7.49 -9.13 -12.17
C PRO A 45 -6.21 -9.20 -11.33
N GLU A 46 -5.10 -8.64 -11.82
CA GLU A 46 -3.79 -8.75 -11.17
C GLU A 46 -3.75 -8.06 -9.81
N ARG A 47 -4.33 -6.86 -9.70
CA ARG A 47 -4.31 -6.08 -8.45
C ARG A 47 -5.45 -6.42 -7.49
N ALA A 48 -6.50 -7.08 -7.98
CA ALA A 48 -7.70 -7.28 -7.19
C ALA A 48 -7.47 -8.20 -5.99
N GLU A 49 -6.71 -9.28 -6.19
CA GLU A 49 -6.42 -10.26 -5.15
C GLU A 49 -5.69 -9.59 -3.97
N ASP A 50 -4.63 -8.84 -4.25
CA ASP A 50 -3.84 -8.13 -3.23
C ASP A 50 -4.69 -7.15 -2.43
N VAL A 51 -5.57 -6.39 -3.11
CA VAL A 51 -6.46 -5.44 -2.44
C VAL A 51 -7.45 -6.18 -1.54
N VAL A 52 -8.05 -7.27 -2.01
CA VAL A 52 -9.00 -8.07 -1.22
C VAL A 52 -8.31 -8.66 0.01
N GLN A 53 -7.11 -9.22 -0.15
CA GLN A 53 -6.33 -9.76 0.97
C GLN A 53 -6.00 -8.68 2.00
N GLU A 54 -5.59 -7.50 1.55
CA GLU A 54 -5.32 -6.35 2.42
C GLU A 54 -6.58 -5.88 3.18
N VAL A 55 -7.79 -5.97 2.59
CA VAL A 55 -9.04 -5.68 3.31
C VAL A 55 -9.18 -6.60 4.54
N PHE A 56 -9.03 -7.91 4.36
CA PHE A 56 -9.17 -8.87 5.46
C PHE A 56 -8.00 -8.79 6.45
N PHE A 57 -6.78 -8.48 5.98
CA PHE A 57 -5.64 -8.21 6.84
C PHE A 57 -5.87 -7.00 7.75
N ARG A 58 -6.51 -5.94 7.23
CA ARG A 58 -6.91 -4.78 8.05
C ARG A 58 -7.96 -5.13 9.10
N LEU A 59 -8.89 -6.02 8.80
CA LEU A 59 -9.85 -6.50 9.79
C LEU A 59 -9.17 -7.24 10.94
N LEU A 60 -8.16 -8.07 10.66
CA LEU A 60 -7.37 -8.73 11.71
C LEU A 60 -6.67 -7.74 12.65
N ARG A 61 -6.29 -6.57 12.13
CA ARG A 61 -5.60 -5.51 12.87
C ARG A 61 -6.53 -4.46 13.48
N LEU A 62 -7.84 -4.51 13.18
CA LEU A 62 -8.78 -3.52 13.68
C LEU A 62 -8.92 -3.65 15.20
N GLU A 63 -8.71 -2.57 15.94
CA GLU A 63 -8.97 -2.57 17.38
C GLU A 63 -10.47 -2.71 17.65
N ASN A 64 -10.82 -3.43 18.72
CA ASN A 64 -12.21 -3.63 19.15
C ASN A 64 -13.13 -4.24 18.05
N LEU A 65 -12.58 -5.08 17.18
CA LEU A 65 -13.39 -5.80 16.16
C LEU A 65 -14.52 -6.61 16.81
N GLU A 66 -14.25 -7.23 17.96
CA GLU A 66 -15.17 -8.13 18.67
C GLU A 66 -16.43 -7.42 19.18
N THR A 67 -16.35 -6.13 19.44
CA THR A 67 -17.48 -5.31 19.90
C THR A 67 -18.16 -4.55 18.77
N ARG A 68 -17.67 -4.69 17.53
CA ARG A 68 -18.10 -3.87 16.39
C ARG A 68 -18.87 -4.73 15.40
N GLU A 69 -20.05 -4.25 15.02
CA GLU A 69 -20.78 -4.84 13.92
C GLU A 69 -20.10 -4.49 12.59
N ILE A 70 -19.60 -5.51 11.89
CA ILE A 70 -18.96 -5.36 10.58
C ILE A 70 -19.98 -5.61 9.50
N THR A 71 -20.45 -4.52 8.89
CA THR A 71 -21.40 -4.60 7.78
C THR A 71 -20.69 -4.88 6.46
N VAL A 72 -21.41 -5.47 5.51
CA VAL A 72 -20.93 -5.69 4.13
C VAL A 72 -20.50 -4.37 3.49
N SER A 73 -21.27 -3.30 3.68
CA SER A 73 -20.93 -1.97 3.17
C SER A 73 -19.60 -1.44 3.71
N TYR A 74 -19.27 -1.76 4.96
CA TYR A 74 -17.98 -1.38 5.55
C TYR A 74 -16.81 -2.09 4.86
N LEU A 75 -16.92 -3.40 4.62
CA LEU A 75 -15.92 -4.20 3.88
C LEU A 75 -15.63 -3.59 2.49
N PHE A 76 -16.69 -3.29 1.74
CA PHE A 76 -16.56 -2.73 0.39
C PHE A 76 -15.94 -1.33 0.42
N ARG A 77 -16.28 -0.51 1.43
CA ARG A 77 -15.69 0.82 1.61
C ARG A 77 -14.20 0.77 1.95
N ILE A 78 -13.74 -0.22 2.70
CA ILE A 78 -12.29 -0.43 2.92
C ILE A 78 -11.60 -0.71 1.57
N GLY A 79 -12.17 -1.63 0.79
CA GLY A 79 -11.63 -1.99 -0.53
C GLY A 79 -11.56 -0.79 -1.49
N GLU A 80 -12.63 0.00 -1.57
CA GLU A 80 -12.65 1.22 -2.39
C GLU A 80 -11.58 2.25 -1.95
N ASN A 81 -11.40 2.42 -0.63
CA ASN A 81 -10.38 3.32 -0.10
C ASN A 81 -8.96 2.84 -0.43
N LEU A 82 -8.73 1.52 -0.41
CA LEU A 82 -7.45 0.92 -0.81
C LEU A 82 -7.15 1.17 -2.29
N VAL A 83 -8.14 0.96 -3.17
CA VAL A 83 -8.04 1.25 -4.60
C VAL A 83 -7.69 2.72 -4.84
N ARG A 84 -8.44 3.63 -4.21
CA ARG A 84 -8.21 5.07 -4.33
C ARG A 84 -6.81 5.47 -3.86
N LYS A 85 -6.37 4.94 -2.71
CA LYS A 85 -5.02 5.20 -2.18
C LYS A 85 -3.94 4.70 -3.14
N GLY A 86 -4.07 3.48 -3.65
CA GLY A 86 -3.14 2.89 -4.61
C GLY A 86 -3.05 3.71 -5.90
N TYR A 87 -4.19 4.16 -6.43
CA TYR A 87 -4.26 5.03 -7.59
C TYR A 87 -3.50 6.35 -7.35
N HIS A 88 -3.74 7.02 -6.23
CA HIS A 88 -3.03 8.28 -5.91
C HIS A 88 -1.52 8.10 -5.76
N GLN A 89 -1.08 6.98 -5.16
CA GLN A 89 0.34 6.67 -5.02
C GLN A 89 1.02 6.45 -6.38
N GLU A 90 0.38 5.67 -7.25
CA GLU A 90 0.86 5.39 -8.61
C GLU A 90 0.93 6.66 -9.45
N GLN A 91 -0.11 7.51 -9.40
CA GLN A 91 -0.12 8.80 -10.09
C GLN A 91 0.99 9.74 -9.58
N ARG A 92 1.24 9.77 -8.27
CA ARG A 92 2.34 10.57 -7.70
C ARG A 92 3.69 10.05 -8.16
N SER A 93 3.90 8.73 -8.11
CA SER A 93 5.12 8.07 -8.60
C SER A 93 5.37 8.42 -10.07
N ARG A 94 4.36 8.23 -10.92
CA ARG A 94 4.43 8.55 -12.35
C ARG A 94 4.81 10.02 -12.60
N ARG A 95 4.17 10.97 -11.90
CA ARG A 95 4.52 12.40 -12.01
C ARG A 95 5.97 12.68 -11.61
N THR A 96 6.48 12.01 -10.59
CA THR A 96 7.87 12.13 -10.15
C THR A 96 8.83 11.56 -11.21
N LEU A 97 8.54 10.38 -11.78
CA LEU A 97 9.34 9.80 -12.86
C LEU A 97 9.34 10.68 -14.11
N GLU A 98 8.18 11.19 -14.52
CA GLU A 98 8.06 12.11 -15.66
C GLU A 98 8.81 13.42 -15.43
N ALA A 99 8.80 13.95 -14.20
CA ALA A 99 9.58 15.13 -13.84
C ALA A 99 11.09 14.86 -13.90
N ALA A 100 11.56 13.73 -13.40
CA ALA A 100 12.96 13.32 -13.49
C ALA A 100 13.40 13.15 -14.94
N GLY A 101 12.63 12.45 -15.77
CA GLY A 101 12.92 12.28 -17.20
C GLY A 101 12.99 13.61 -17.96
N ARG A 102 12.13 14.58 -17.62
CA ARG A 102 12.23 15.94 -18.19
C ARG A 102 13.49 16.68 -17.76
N GLN A 103 13.95 16.49 -16.52
CA GLN A 103 15.19 17.10 -16.03
C GLN A 103 16.42 16.48 -16.72
N ASP A 104 16.44 15.16 -16.88
CA ASP A 104 17.54 14.47 -17.56
C ASP A 104 17.61 14.84 -19.04
N ALA A 105 16.47 14.91 -19.74
CA ALA A 105 16.42 15.38 -21.12
C ALA A 105 16.94 16.82 -21.28
N ARG A 106 16.66 17.72 -20.32
CA ARG A 106 17.18 19.09 -20.31
C ARG A 106 18.70 19.13 -20.09
N ARG A 107 19.23 18.29 -19.20
CA ARG A 107 20.68 18.20 -18.94
C ARG A 107 21.43 17.74 -20.18
N LEU A 108 20.95 16.65 -20.81
CA LEU A 108 21.53 16.14 -22.06
C LEU A 108 21.56 17.19 -23.17
N ALA A 109 20.46 17.95 -23.34
CA ALA A 109 20.41 19.01 -24.33
C ALA A 109 21.38 20.18 -24.03
N ALA A 110 21.60 20.51 -22.75
CA ALA A 110 22.57 21.53 -22.35
C ALA A 110 24.02 21.05 -22.58
N ASP A 111 24.31 19.79 -22.27
CA ASP A 111 25.64 19.19 -22.49
C ASP A 111 25.97 19.13 -23.99
N ASP A 112 24.99 18.81 -24.85
CA ASP A 112 25.17 18.80 -26.30
C ASP A 112 25.36 20.22 -26.88
N ALA A 113 24.65 21.21 -26.35
CA ALA A 113 24.84 22.61 -26.73
C ALA A 113 26.24 23.12 -26.36
N ASP A 114 26.77 22.74 -25.21
CA ASP A 114 28.12 23.11 -24.76
C ASP A 114 29.21 22.45 -25.63
N ARG A 115 29.03 21.17 -26.00
CA ARG A 115 29.93 20.47 -26.94
C ARG A 115 29.95 21.10 -28.33
N LEU A 116 28.81 21.57 -28.83
CA LEU A 116 28.71 22.22 -30.14
C LEU A 116 29.22 23.67 -30.11
N GLY A 117 29.05 24.38 -28.99
CA GLY A 117 29.57 25.74 -28.78
C GLY A 117 31.10 25.79 -28.58
N GLY A 118 31.70 24.77 -27.96
CA GLY A 118 33.14 24.71 -27.68
C GLY A 118 34.07 24.62 -28.88
N ARG A 119 33.56 24.38 -30.10
CA ARG A 119 34.38 24.34 -31.34
C ARG A 119 34.51 25.69 -32.05
N ALA A 120 33.78 26.72 -31.67
CA ALA A 120 33.80 28.03 -32.33
C ALA A 120 34.90 29.00 -31.82
N GLY A 121 35.61 28.67 -30.73
CA GLY A 121 36.53 29.59 -30.04
C GLY A 121 38.03 29.44 -30.31
N ARG A 122 38.48 28.59 -31.24
CA ARG A 122 39.92 28.40 -31.54
C ARG A 122 40.26 28.72 -33.00
N ARG A 123 40.20 30.00 -33.35
CA ARG A 123 41.02 30.59 -34.42
C ARG A 123 41.39 32.01 -33.99
N ALA A 124 42.53 32.11 -33.33
CA ALA A 124 43.35 33.31 -33.29
C ALA A 124 44.63 32.99 -34.08
#